data_AF-A0A955I356-F1
#
_entry.id   AF-A0A955I356-F1
#
_cell.length_a   1.000
_cell.length_b   1.000
_cell.length_c   1.000
_cell.angle_alpha   90.00
_cell.angle_beta   90.00
_cell.angle_gamma   90.00
#
_symmetry.space_group_name_H-M   'P 1'
#
loop_
_entity.id
_entity.type
_entity.pdbx_description
1 polymer ?
#
loop_
_entity_poly.entity_id
_entity_poly.type
_entity_poly.pdbx_seq_one_letter_code
_entity_poly.pdbx_strand_id
1 'polypeptide(L)'
;MVARSFRLMTLQSLYRDNFNFGFDRLVSCGATIHSLDDFFRRLQRTDFPNGKVRRNFSSNLQAIIQDYSECLFDDFRSNDALVSVHEAIGYFQREIDMGSLNLSEKNAIVSLFETLDSVLGIFDFSLLR
;
A
#
# COMPACT_ATOMS: atom_id res chain seq x y z
N MET A 1 -7.07 14.25 -2.23
CA MET A 1 -7.58 13.55 -1.03
C MET A 1 -8.97 12.96 -1.26
N VAL A 2 -10.03 13.76 -1.42
CA VAL A 2 -11.42 13.27 -1.58
C VAL A 2 -11.58 12.22 -2.69
N ALA A 3 -11.00 12.45 -3.88
CA ALA A 3 -11.08 11.49 -5.00
C ALA A 3 -10.45 10.11 -4.66
N ARG A 4 -9.30 10.10 -3.97
CA ARG A 4 -8.62 8.88 -3.52
C ARG A 4 -9.45 8.15 -2.47
N SER A 5 -10.07 8.89 -1.55
CA SER A 5 -10.97 8.32 -0.54
C SER A 5 -12.23 7.70 -1.15
N PHE A 6 -12.81 8.35 -2.17
CA PHE A 6 -13.93 7.78 -2.90
C PHE A 6 -13.52 6.52 -3.66
N ARG A 7 -12.36 6.52 -4.33
CA ARG A 7 -11.83 5.34 -5.01
C ARG A 7 -11.59 4.17 -4.04
N LEU A 8 -10.99 4.44 -2.88
CA LEU A 8 -10.84 3.42 -1.83
C LEU A 8 -12.19 2.86 -1.39
N MET A 9 -13.20 3.70 -1.17
CA MET A 9 -14.55 3.27 -0.80
C MET A 9 -15.17 2.33 -1.86
N THR A 10 -14.93 2.58 -3.15
CA THR A 10 -15.40 1.70 -4.24
C THR A 10 -14.67 0.37 -4.28
N LEU A 11 -13.39 0.32 -3.88
CA LEU A 11 -12.57 -0.89 -3.87
C LEU A 11 -12.83 -1.79 -2.64
N GLN A 12 -13.44 -1.24 -1.59
CA GLN A 12 -13.80 -1.99 -0.37
C GLN A 12 -14.99 -2.94 -0.54
N SER A 13 -15.75 -2.81 -1.63
CA SER A 13 -16.86 -3.70 -1.96
C SER A 13 -16.50 -4.47 -3.23
N LEU A 14 -16.89 -5.73 -3.35
CA LEU A 14 -16.70 -6.46 -4.60
C LEU A 14 -17.48 -5.76 -5.71
N TYR A 15 -16.95 -5.80 -6.93
CA TYR A 15 -17.58 -5.10 -8.07
C TYR A 15 -18.99 -5.61 -8.39
N ARG A 16 -19.33 -6.82 -7.95
CA ARG A 16 -20.63 -7.49 -8.14
C ARG A 16 -21.63 -7.15 -7.04
N ASP A 17 -21.17 -6.59 -5.93
CA ASP A 17 -22.00 -6.26 -4.78
C ASP A 17 -22.62 -4.87 -4.92
N ASN A 18 -23.71 -4.65 -4.18
CA ASN A 18 -24.34 -3.35 -4.12
C ASN A 18 -23.41 -2.33 -3.44
N PHE A 19 -23.12 -1.24 -4.15
CA PHE A 19 -22.34 -0.14 -3.62
C PHE A 19 -23.22 0.76 -2.72
N ASN A 20 -22.99 0.66 -1.42
CA ASN A 20 -23.68 1.50 -0.43
C ASN A 20 -22.87 2.76 -0.12
N PHE A 21 -23.23 3.87 -0.77
CA PHE A 21 -22.64 5.17 -0.49
C PHE A 21 -23.11 5.71 0.88
N GLY A 22 -22.17 6.29 1.64
CA GLY A 22 -22.48 7.04 2.85
C GLY A 22 -21.35 8.02 3.17
N PHE A 23 -21.70 9.22 3.63
CA PHE A 23 -20.71 10.25 3.96
C PHE A 23 -19.77 9.79 5.07
N ASP A 24 -20.28 9.10 6.09
CA ASP A 24 -19.44 8.57 7.17
C ASP A 24 -18.41 7.57 6.65
N ARG A 25 -18.79 6.70 5.70
CA ARG A 25 -17.85 5.78 5.04
C ARG A 25 -16.79 6.53 4.26
N LEU A 26 -17.17 7.59 3.55
CA LEU A 26 -16.22 8.42 2.81
C LEU A 26 -15.22 9.11 3.76
N VAL A 27 -15.69 9.60 4.91
CA VAL A 27 -14.84 10.18 5.96
C VAL A 27 -13.88 9.12 6.52
N SER A 28 -14.35 7.92 6.82
CA SER A 28 -13.49 6.81 7.27
C SER A 28 -12.43 6.45 6.22
N CYS A 29 -12.80 6.39 4.94
CA CYS A 29 -11.83 6.18 3.85
C CYS A 29 -10.83 7.34 3.76
N GLY A 30 -11.26 8.57 4.06
CA GLY A 30 -10.38 9.73 4.22
C GLY A 30 -9.29 9.51 5.28
N ALA A 31 -9.68 9.01 6.45
CA ALA A 31 -8.73 8.68 7.52
C ALA A 31 -7.76 7.57 7.11
N THR A 32 -8.23 6.54 6.39
CA THR A 32 -7.35 5.50 5.84
C THR A 32 -6.34 6.08 4.85
N ILE A 33 -6.79 6.91 3.89
CA ILE A 33 -5.88 7.58 2.94
C ILE A 33 -4.84 8.43 3.68
N HIS A 34 -5.22 9.13 4.76
CA HIS A 34 -4.27 9.89 5.57
C HIS A 34 -3.19 8.99 6.19
N SER A 35 -3.58 7.82 6.72
CA SER A 35 -2.62 6.85 7.27
C SER A 35 -1.66 6.29 6.19
N LEU A 36 -2.15 6.07 4.97
CA LEU A 36 -1.31 5.68 3.83
C LEU A 36 -0.32 6.81 3.47
N ASP A 37 -0.78 8.05 3.44
CA ASP A 37 0.07 9.22 3.19
C ASP A 37 1.15 9.37 4.27
N ASP A 38 0.81 9.14 5.54
CA ASP A 38 1.75 9.18 6.65
C ASP A 38 2.85 8.12 6.53
N PHE A 39 2.52 6.93 6.01
CA PHE A 39 3.52 5.91 5.71
C PHE A 39 4.54 6.41 4.66
N PHE A 40 4.11 7.02 3.56
CA PHE A 40 5.03 7.56 2.55
C PHE A 40 5.84 8.76 3.08
N ARG A 41 5.21 9.66 3.85
CA ARG A 41 5.95 10.75 4.53
C ARG A 41 7.01 10.19 5.49
N ARG A 42 6.70 9.10 6.19
CA ARG A 42 7.66 8.42 7.06
C ARG A 42 8.81 7.83 6.26
N LEU A 43 8.54 7.11 5.17
CA LEU A 43 9.56 6.63 4.23
C LEU A 43 10.43 7.76 3.66
N GLN A 44 9.85 8.95 3.45
CA GLN A 44 10.60 10.11 2.95
C GLN A 44 11.53 10.69 4.02
N ARG A 45 11.05 10.82 5.27
CA ARG A 45 11.77 11.44 6.38
C ARG A 45 12.81 10.54 7.06
N THR A 46 12.69 9.22 6.93
CA THR A 46 13.66 8.29 7.52
C THR A 46 14.95 8.30 6.72
N ASP A 47 16.07 8.43 7.44
CA ASP A 47 17.41 8.26 6.87
C ASP A 47 17.73 6.78 6.74
N PHE A 48 18.00 6.34 5.51
CA PHE A 48 18.37 4.95 5.22
C PHE A 48 19.85 4.86 4.85
N PRO A 49 20.62 3.94 5.47
CA PRO A 49 22.00 3.73 5.08
C PRO A 49 22.09 3.16 3.66
N ASN A 50 23.23 3.40 3.01
CA ASN A 50 23.53 2.73 1.74
C ASN A 50 23.70 1.22 1.96
N GLY A 51 23.17 0.41 1.05
CA GLY A 51 23.24 -1.04 1.15
C GLY A 51 22.66 -1.73 -0.08
N LYS A 52 22.86 -3.05 -0.16
CA LYS A 52 22.23 -3.90 -1.17
C LYS A 52 20.95 -4.51 -0.61
N VAL A 53 20.00 -4.80 -1.49
CA VAL A 53 18.77 -5.50 -1.12
C VAL A 53 19.11 -6.87 -0.54
N ARG A 54 18.63 -7.16 0.68
CA ARG A 54 18.80 -8.46 1.32
C ARG A 54 17.97 -9.52 0.57
N ARG A 55 18.49 -10.74 0.47
CA ARG A 55 17.79 -11.85 -0.22
C ARG A 55 16.41 -12.15 0.40
N ASN A 56 16.32 -12.16 1.73
CA ASN A 56 15.07 -12.39 2.44
C ASN A 56 14.07 -11.27 2.17
N PHE A 57 14.55 -10.02 2.11
CA PHE A 57 13.71 -8.88 1.77
C PHE A 57 13.13 -9.00 0.36
N SER A 58 13.96 -9.33 -0.63
CA SER A 58 13.49 -9.58 -1.99
C SER A 58 12.46 -10.72 -2.08
N SER A 59 12.63 -11.77 -1.27
CA SER A 59 11.67 -12.89 -1.23
C SER A 59 10.33 -12.45 -0.62
N ASN A 60 10.37 -11.61 0.41
CA ASN A 60 9.17 -11.04 1.02
C ASN A 60 8.43 -10.09 0.06
N LEU A 61 9.14 -9.26 -0.71
CA LEU A 61 8.52 -8.42 -1.74
C LEU A 61 7.79 -9.27 -2.78
N GLN A 62 8.41 -10.36 -3.22
CA GLN A 62 7.81 -11.26 -4.20
C GLN A 62 6.58 -11.97 -3.64
N ALA A 63 6.61 -12.39 -2.36
CA ALA A 63 5.44 -12.95 -1.69
C ALA A 63 4.28 -11.95 -1.64
N ILE A 64 4.53 -10.69 -1.25
CA ILE A 64 3.51 -9.64 -1.24
C ILE A 64 2.89 -9.44 -2.62
N ILE A 65 3.69 -9.39 -3.69
CA ILE A 65 3.19 -9.26 -5.06
C ILE A 65 2.32 -10.46 -5.44
N GLN A 66 2.76 -11.66 -5.08
CA GLN A 66 2.03 -12.90 -5.38
C GLN A 66 0.67 -12.91 -4.67
N ASP A 67 0.64 -12.67 -3.35
CA ASP A 67 -0.58 -12.66 -2.54
C ASP A 67 -1.58 -11.62 -3.06
N TYR A 68 -1.09 -10.42 -3.38
CA TYR A 68 -1.87 -9.37 -4.00
C TYR A 68 -2.44 -9.78 -5.37
N SER A 69 -1.60 -10.38 -6.23
CA SER A 69 -1.99 -10.77 -7.57
C SER A 69 -3.02 -11.90 -7.57
N GLU A 70 -2.88 -12.87 -6.66
CA GLU A 70 -3.83 -13.98 -6.50
C GLU A 70 -5.23 -13.47 -6.14
N CYS A 71 -5.34 -12.46 -5.28
CA CYS A 71 -6.61 -11.81 -4.96
C CYS A 71 -7.26 -11.16 -6.19
N LEU A 72 -6.45 -10.60 -7.11
CA LEU A 72 -6.99 -9.99 -8.32
C LEU A 72 -7.36 -11.02 -9.40
N PHE A 73 -6.63 -12.13 -9.49
CA PHE A 73 -6.93 -13.21 -10.42
C PHE A 73 -8.19 -13.98 -10.03
N ASP A 74 -8.47 -14.11 -8.73
CA ASP A 74 -9.70 -14.70 -8.21
C ASP A 74 -10.85 -13.67 -8.21
N ASP A 75 -11.58 -13.56 -9.33
CA ASP A 75 -12.76 -12.68 -9.51
C ASP A 75 -12.56 -11.22 -9.03
N PHE A 76 -11.36 -10.67 -9.19
CA PHE A 76 -11.03 -9.29 -8.82
C PHE A 76 -11.47 -8.93 -7.39
N ARG A 77 -11.05 -9.74 -6.40
CA ARG A 77 -11.33 -9.51 -4.97
C ARG A 77 -10.51 -8.35 -4.42
N SER A 78 -10.91 -7.13 -4.78
CA SER A 78 -10.23 -5.88 -4.43
C SER A 78 -10.19 -5.62 -2.94
N ASN A 79 -11.20 -6.07 -2.18
CA ASN A 79 -11.22 -5.99 -0.72
C ASN A 79 -10.07 -6.81 -0.10
N ASP A 80 -9.81 -8.02 -0.59
CA ASP A 80 -8.74 -8.88 -0.09
C ASP A 80 -7.36 -8.38 -0.54
N ALA A 81 -7.29 -7.85 -1.77
CA ALA A 81 -6.10 -7.15 -2.25
C ALA A 81 -5.76 -5.94 -1.36
N LEU A 82 -6.75 -5.19 -0.88
CA LEU A 82 -6.55 -4.10 0.09
C LEU A 82 -6.06 -4.61 1.46
N VAL A 83 -6.52 -5.78 1.91
CA VAL A 83 -5.99 -6.41 3.13
C VAL A 83 -4.51 -6.72 2.98
N SER A 84 -4.10 -7.35 1.87
CA SER A 84 -2.69 -7.64 1.56
C SER A 84 -1.83 -6.36 1.56
N VAL A 85 -2.34 -5.26 0.99
CA VAL A 85 -1.69 -3.95 1.02
C VAL A 85 -1.50 -3.44 2.46
N HIS A 86 -2.53 -3.52 3.30
CA HIS A 86 -2.43 -3.07 4.69
C HIS A 86 -1.43 -3.91 5.50
N GLU A 87 -1.40 -5.22 5.27
CA GLU A 87 -0.41 -6.12 5.89
C GLU A 87 1.02 -5.79 5.45
N ALA A 88 1.22 -5.53 4.15
CA ALA A 88 2.51 -5.11 3.61
C ALA A 88 2.99 -3.79 4.25
N ILE A 89 2.10 -2.79 4.39
CA ILE A 89 2.43 -1.53 5.07
C ILE A 89 2.82 -1.79 6.53
N GLY A 90 2.08 -2.62 7.25
CA GLY A 90 2.40 -2.98 8.64
C GLY A 90 3.74 -3.73 8.77
N TYR A 91 4.07 -4.58 7.80
CA TYR A 91 5.40 -5.20 7.71
C TYR A 91 6.51 -4.15 7.53
N PHE A 92 6.38 -3.24 6.56
CA PHE A 92 7.42 -2.24 6.30
C PHE A 92 7.54 -1.22 7.43
N GLN A 93 6.44 -0.80 8.06
CA GLN A 93 6.49 0.07 9.23
C GLN A 93 7.34 -0.54 10.35
N ARG A 94 7.17 -1.85 10.62
CA ARG A 94 8.00 -2.57 11.59
C ARG A 94 9.47 -2.61 11.19
N GLU A 95 9.80 -2.86 9.93
CA GLU A 95 11.20 -2.82 9.44
C GLU A 95 11.81 -1.42 9.57
N ILE A 96 11.02 -0.36 9.34
CA ILE A 96 11.45 1.04 9.59
C ILE A 96 11.71 1.25 11.09
N ASP A 97 10.81 0.78 11.97
CA ASP A 97 10.96 0.87 13.42
C ASP A 97 12.22 0.15 13.94
N MET A 98 12.58 -0.97 13.32
CA MET A 98 13.80 -1.73 13.65
C MET A 98 15.08 -1.13 13.08
N GLY A 99 14.99 -0.15 12.17
CA GLY A 99 16.14 0.43 11.48
C GLY A 99 16.88 -0.59 10.59
N SER A 100 16.20 -1.65 10.15
CA SER A 100 16.81 -2.76 9.39
C SER A 100 16.91 -2.50 7.89
N LEU A 101 16.22 -1.47 7.39
CA LEU A 101 16.14 -1.14 5.97
C LEU A 101 17.34 -0.31 5.50
N ASN A 102 17.71 -0.53 4.24
CA ASN A 102 18.68 0.31 3.53
C ASN A 102 18.03 1.06 2.36
N LEU A 103 18.78 1.98 1.73
CA LEU A 103 18.28 2.83 0.65
C LEU A 103 17.78 2.03 -0.56
N SER A 104 18.46 0.94 -0.94
CA SER A 104 18.00 0.09 -2.05
C SER A 104 16.68 -0.60 -1.71
N GLU A 105 16.49 -0.99 -0.45
CA GLU A 105 15.24 -1.60 0.03
C GLU A 105 14.11 -0.58 0.09
N LYS A 106 14.36 0.65 0.56
CA LYS A 106 13.42 1.77 0.46
C LYS A 106 12.94 1.95 -0.98
N ASN A 107 13.85 2.01 -1.94
CA ASN A 107 13.50 2.19 -3.35
C ASN A 107 12.68 1.00 -3.87
N ALA A 108 12.99 -0.22 -3.47
CA ALA A 108 12.21 -1.39 -3.83
C ALA A 108 10.79 -1.38 -3.22
N ILE A 109 10.62 -0.86 -2.00
CA ILE A 109 9.29 -0.62 -1.41
C ILE A 109 8.49 0.36 -2.27
N VAL A 110 9.11 1.47 -2.69
CA VAL A 110 8.44 2.46 -3.54
C VAL A 110 7.99 1.82 -4.86
N SER A 111 8.88 1.10 -5.54
CA SER A 111 8.55 0.39 -6.80
C SER A 111 7.47 -0.68 -6.63
N LEU A 112 7.45 -1.36 -5.47
CA LEU A 112 6.35 -2.27 -5.13
C LEU A 112 5.03 -1.50 -5.08
N PHE A 113 4.94 -0.43 -4.31
CA PHE A 113 3.70 0.33 -4.19
C PHE A 113 3.27 1.00 -5.50
N GLU A 114 4.19 1.43 -6.35
CA GLU A 114 3.87 1.88 -7.72
C GLU A 114 3.22 0.76 -8.56
N THR A 115 3.71 -0.47 -8.41
CA THR A 115 3.11 -1.65 -9.08
C THR A 115 1.70 -1.91 -8.57
N LEU A 116 1.48 -1.89 -7.25
CA LEU A 116 0.16 -2.07 -6.65
C LEU A 116 -0.80 -0.94 -7.03
N ASP A 117 -0.30 0.30 -7.11
CA ASP A 117 -1.11 1.46 -7.48
C ASP A 117 -1.56 1.45 -8.94
N SER A 118 -0.83 0.77 -9.83
CA SER A 118 -1.22 0.67 -11.24
C SER A 118 -2.65 0.12 -11.42
N VAL A 119 -3.12 -0.67 -10.45
CA VAL A 119 -4.51 -1.15 -10.36
C VAL A 119 -5.30 -0.32 -9.35
N LEU A 120 -4.77 -0.11 -8.14
CA LEU A 120 -5.55 0.50 -7.04
C LEU A 120 -5.76 2.00 -7.22
N GLY A 121 -4.79 2.76 -7.72
CA GLY A 121 -4.87 4.21 -7.93
C GLY A 121 -5.23 5.03 -6.69
N ILE A 122 -4.78 4.61 -5.51
CA ILE A 122 -5.09 5.24 -4.23
C ILE A 122 -3.87 5.87 -3.55
N PHE A 123 -2.66 5.73 -4.06
CA PHE A 123 -1.45 6.29 -3.46
C PHE A 123 -1.08 7.66 -4.05
N ASP A 124 -0.26 8.42 -3.31
CA ASP A 124 0.26 9.72 -3.75
C ASP A 124 1.77 9.75 -3.56
N PHE A 125 2.48 9.40 -4.63
CA PHE A 125 3.94 9.36 -4.66
C PHE A 125 4.58 10.74 -4.68
N SER A 126 3.80 11.83 -4.85
CA SER A 126 4.36 13.18 -4.70
C SER A 126 4.85 13.47 -3.28
N LEU A 127 4.36 12.71 -2.29
CA LEU A 127 4.79 12.77 -0.89
C LEU A 127 6.20 12.21 -0.65
N LEU A 128 6.79 11.55 -1.65
CA LEU A 128 8.16 11.05 -1.62
C LEU A 128 9.17 12.05 -2.21
N ARG A 129 8.69 13.18 -2.75
CA ARG A 129 9.51 14.24 -3.31
C ARG A 129 10.00 15.23 -2.25
#